data_AF-A0AAD6UYL9-F1
#
_entry.id   AF-A0AAD6UYL9-F1
#
_cell.length_a   1.000
_cell.length_b   1.000
_cell.length_c   1.000
_cell.angle_alpha   90.00
_cell.angle_beta   90.00
_cell.angle_gamma   90.00
#
_symmetry.space_group_name_H-M   'P 1'
#
loop_
_entity.id
_entity.type
_entity.pdbx_description
1 polymer ?
#
loop_
_entity_poly.entity_id
_entity_poly.type
_entity_poly.pdbx_seq_one_letter_code
_entity_poly.pdbx_strand_id
1 'polypeptide(L)'
;MPSVDIAPSFGSLLIGTYFAIFFQGMLTVQAYVYYESFPNDPMRLKSLVALVWTIDLAHLIVICNGMYIPLVTNWGKIETLGTTIESFNIHILFIGAATILCQGFFIYRVYAFSKKNWLLSGLLSLAALANLGLAVWLTVRLTVDRSVAVFDTIGPTAIPMFSIGAGLDVAIAILMVYYLQQGRTGFARTDFVVTRIIQYVVSTSLATSILALSSVVAYAINPNHFAYIAIHFSLGRMYTNALLATLNSRRQLRSRLGVVG
;
A
#
# COMPACT_ATOMS: atom_id res chain seq x y z
N MET A 1 41.51 -4.41 5.64
CA MET A 1 40.58 -3.44 5.00
C MET A 1 39.46 -3.19 5.99
N PRO A 2 39.08 -1.95 6.30
CA PRO A 2 37.94 -1.70 7.18
C PRO A 2 36.69 -2.31 6.55
N SER A 3 36.03 -3.24 7.25
CA SER A 3 34.79 -3.86 6.82
C SER A 3 33.66 -2.84 6.99
N VAL A 4 33.02 -2.43 5.89
CA VAL A 4 31.82 -1.60 5.93
C VAL A 4 30.65 -2.47 6.38
N ASP A 5 30.03 -2.14 7.51
CA ASP A 5 28.82 -2.81 7.97
C ASP A 5 27.62 -2.35 7.15
N ILE A 6 27.07 -3.26 6.35
CA ILE A 6 25.90 -3.03 5.49
C ILE A 6 24.60 -3.58 6.09
N ALA A 7 24.64 -4.18 7.29
CA ALA A 7 23.46 -4.73 7.93
C ALA A 7 22.37 -3.67 8.20
N PRO A 8 22.68 -2.45 8.68
CA PRO A 8 21.67 -1.42 8.92
C PRO A 8 20.98 -0.89 7.66
N SER A 9 21.64 -1.00 6.50
CA SER A 9 21.13 -0.57 5.21
C SER A 9 20.52 -1.74 4.43
N PHE A 10 21.34 -2.51 3.73
CA PHE A 10 20.89 -3.61 2.88
C PHE A 10 20.34 -4.80 3.66
N GLY A 11 20.81 -5.04 4.89
CA GLY A 11 20.21 -6.05 5.77
C GLY A 11 18.75 -5.71 6.11
N SER A 12 18.47 -4.46 6.46
CA SER A 12 17.10 -3.96 6.67
C SER A 12 16.23 -4.12 5.42
N LEU A 13 16.73 -3.71 4.24
CA LEU A 13 16.01 -3.83 2.98
C LEU A 13 15.71 -5.29 2.59
N LEU A 14 16.63 -6.21 2.90
CA LEU A 14 16.44 -7.64 2.68
C LEU A 14 15.29 -8.18 3.52
N ILE A 15 15.24 -7.82 4.81
CA ILE A 15 14.11 -8.18 5.70
C ILE A 15 12.80 -7.62 5.15
N GLY A 16 12.77 -6.35 4.74
CA GLY A 16 11.60 -5.73 4.11
C GLY A 16 11.15 -6.48 2.85
N THR A 17 12.09 -6.97 2.05
CA THR A 17 11.82 -7.77 0.85
C THR A 17 11.18 -9.12 1.21
N TYR A 18 11.61 -9.79 2.28
CA TYR A 18 10.98 -11.03 2.75
C TYR A 18 9.52 -10.84 3.18
N PHE A 19 9.22 -9.76 3.90
CA PHE A 19 7.84 -9.41 4.22
C PHE A 19 7.03 -9.11 2.95
N ALA A 20 7.61 -8.40 1.98
CA ALA A 20 6.95 -8.13 0.71
C ALA A 20 6.64 -9.40 -0.10
N ILE A 21 7.52 -10.41 -0.07
CA ILE A 21 7.27 -11.75 -0.65
C ILE A 21 6.10 -12.42 0.06
N PHE A 22 6.09 -12.43 1.41
CA PHE A 22 5.02 -13.03 2.20
C PHE A 22 3.65 -12.42 1.88
N PHE A 23 3.54 -11.08 1.88
CA PHE A 23 2.29 -10.40 1.57
C PHE A 23 1.85 -10.57 0.10
N GLN A 24 2.79 -10.72 -0.84
CA GLN A 24 2.46 -11.08 -2.22
C GLN A 24 1.85 -12.48 -2.31
N GLY A 25 2.38 -13.44 -1.53
CA GLY A 25 1.81 -14.77 -1.41
C GLY A 25 0.37 -14.73 -0.90
N MET A 26 0.13 -13.99 0.17
CA MET A 26 -1.23 -13.76 0.70
C MET A 26 -2.16 -13.14 -0.35
N LEU A 27 -1.70 -12.10 -1.05
CA LEU A 27 -2.48 -11.43 -2.09
C LEU A 27 -2.85 -12.39 -3.22
N THR A 28 -1.92 -13.26 -3.61
CA THR A 28 -2.13 -14.27 -4.67
C THR A 28 -3.20 -15.28 -4.27
N VAL A 29 -3.16 -15.79 -3.03
CA VAL A 29 -4.21 -16.68 -2.50
C VAL A 29 -5.54 -15.96 -2.46
N GLN A 30 -5.58 -14.71 -1.99
CA GLN A 30 -6.82 -13.93 -1.96
C GLN A 30 -7.38 -13.66 -3.36
N ALA A 31 -6.52 -13.43 -4.36
CA ALA A 31 -6.93 -13.20 -5.74
C ALA A 31 -7.53 -14.48 -6.33
N TYR A 32 -6.89 -15.63 -6.10
CA TYR A 32 -7.42 -16.94 -6.49
C TYR A 32 -8.81 -17.18 -5.89
N VAL A 33 -8.94 -17.02 -4.57
CA VAL A 33 -10.22 -17.18 -3.86
C VAL A 33 -11.30 -16.24 -4.41
N TYR A 34 -10.93 -15.01 -4.78
CA TYR A 34 -11.86 -14.05 -5.38
C TYR A 34 -12.41 -14.55 -6.71
N TYR A 35 -11.54 -14.98 -7.63
CA TYR A 35 -11.97 -15.46 -8.95
C TYR A 35 -12.80 -16.75 -8.87
N GLU A 36 -12.49 -17.62 -7.91
CA GLU A 36 -13.28 -18.83 -7.65
C GLU A 36 -14.66 -18.50 -7.07
N SER A 37 -14.73 -17.56 -6.12
CA SER A 37 -15.95 -17.30 -5.34
C SER A 37 -16.92 -16.32 -6.00
N PHE A 38 -16.44 -15.51 -6.96
CA PHE A 38 -17.23 -14.45 -7.61
C PHE A 38 -17.15 -14.51 -9.15
N PRO A 39 -17.57 -15.63 -9.79
CA PRO A 39 -17.54 -15.74 -11.25
C PRO A 39 -18.44 -14.72 -11.95
N ASN A 40 -19.51 -14.28 -11.29
CA ASN A 40 -20.52 -13.36 -11.82
C ASN A 40 -20.28 -11.88 -11.48
N ASP A 41 -19.18 -11.54 -10.81
CA ASP A 41 -18.86 -10.14 -10.52
C ASP A 41 -18.57 -9.33 -11.81
N PRO A 42 -18.91 -8.03 -11.85
CA PRO A 42 -18.73 -7.20 -13.04
C PRO A 42 -17.25 -7.11 -13.44
N MET A 43 -17.01 -7.02 -14.75
CA MET A 43 -15.65 -6.98 -15.32
C MET A 43 -14.78 -5.89 -14.67
N ARG A 44 -15.35 -4.74 -14.31
CA ARG A 44 -14.63 -3.65 -13.64
C ARG A 44 -13.94 -4.09 -12.34
N LEU A 45 -14.59 -4.92 -11.52
CA LEU A 45 -13.99 -5.42 -10.27
C LEU A 45 -12.93 -6.49 -10.54
N LYS A 46 -13.18 -7.39 -11.50
CA LYS A 46 -12.18 -8.38 -11.94
C LYS A 46 -10.92 -7.70 -12.47
N SER A 47 -11.08 -6.73 -13.37
CA SER A 47 -9.96 -5.92 -13.89
C SER A 47 -9.22 -5.19 -12.77
N LEU A 48 -9.92 -4.64 -11.78
CA LEU A 48 -9.27 -4.02 -10.62
C LEU A 48 -8.42 -5.04 -9.83
N VAL A 49 -8.95 -6.22 -9.53
CA VAL A 49 -8.21 -7.28 -8.82
C VAL A 49 -6.98 -7.73 -9.61
N ALA A 50 -7.12 -7.98 -10.91
CA ALA A 50 -5.99 -8.33 -11.78
C ALA A 50 -4.93 -7.23 -11.83
N LEU A 51 -5.35 -5.98 -11.99
CA LEU A 51 -4.46 -4.83 -12.09
C LEU A 51 -3.66 -4.64 -10.80
N VAL A 52 -4.34 -4.66 -9.66
CA VAL A 52 -3.72 -4.49 -8.35
C VAL A 52 -2.73 -5.62 -8.06
N TRP A 53 -3.11 -6.88 -8.35
CA TRP A 53 -2.20 -8.02 -8.21
C TRP A 53 -0.95 -7.90 -9.10
N THR A 54 -1.13 -7.44 -10.35
CA THR A 54 -0.03 -7.29 -11.31
C THR A 54 0.93 -6.18 -10.91
N ILE A 55 0.41 -5.02 -10.47
CA ILE A 55 1.22 -3.91 -9.97
C ILE A 55 2.07 -4.37 -8.79
N ASP A 56 1.49 -5.11 -7.85
CA ASP A 56 2.21 -5.59 -6.70
C ASP A 56 3.26 -6.65 -7.04
N LEU A 57 2.97 -7.55 -7.99
CA LEU A 57 3.96 -8.49 -8.48
C LEU A 57 5.12 -7.78 -9.19
N ALA A 58 4.84 -6.80 -10.05
CA ALA A 58 5.86 -6.01 -10.72
C ALA A 58 6.73 -5.25 -9.70
N HIS A 59 6.11 -4.66 -8.67
CA HIS A 59 6.84 -4.07 -7.55
C HIS A 59 7.74 -5.09 -6.86
N LEU A 60 7.28 -6.34 -6.66
CA LEU A 60 8.08 -7.39 -6.03
C LEU A 60 9.35 -7.68 -6.84
N ILE A 61 9.17 -7.83 -8.16
CA ILE A 61 10.28 -8.10 -9.08
C ILE A 61 11.30 -6.97 -9.02
N VAL A 62 10.83 -5.72 -9.00
CA VAL A 62 11.68 -4.52 -8.89
C VAL A 62 12.48 -4.52 -7.59
N ILE A 63 11.86 -4.74 -6.43
CA ILE A 63 12.60 -4.72 -5.15
C ILE A 63 13.55 -5.92 -5.02
N CYS A 64 13.17 -7.10 -5.52
CA CYS A 64 14.05 -8.27 -5.56
C CYS A 64 15.29 -8.01 -6.44
N ASN A 65 15.10 -7.40 -7.62
CA ASN A 65 16.20 -6.98 -8.48
C ASN A 65 17.08 -5.92 -7.78
N GLY A 66 16.45 -4.96 -7.10
CA GLY A 66 17.14 -3.94 -6.31
C GLY A 66 18.00 -4.54 -5.19
N MET A 67 17.59 -5.66 -4.60
CA MET A 67 18.40 -6.39 -3.61
C MET A 67 19.50 -7.24 -4.26
N TYR A 68 19.22 -7.85 -5.42
CA TYR A 68 20.15 -8.76 -6.09
C TYR A 68 21.42 -8.03 -6.58
N ILE A 69 21.26 -6.81 -7.12
CA ILE A 69 22.38 -6.01 -7.65
C ILE A 69 23.48 -5.76 -6.58
N PRO A 70 23.20 -5.12 -5.43
CA PRO A 70 24.22 -4.83 -4.42
C PRO A 70 24.71 -6.07 -3.67
N LEU A 71 23.85 -7.07 -3.44
CA LEU A 71 24.20 -8.24 -2.62
C LEU A 71 24.88 -9.37 -3.40
N VAL A 72 24.67 -9.47 -4.71
CA VAL A 72 25.19 -10.58 -5.53
C VAL A 72 26.07 -10.04 -6.64
N THR A 73 25.51 -9.24 -7.55
CA THR A 73 26.24 -8.78 -8.75
C THR A 73 27.43 -7.88 -8.41
N ASN A 74 27.26 -6.98 -7.44
CA ASN A 74 28.27 -6.01 -7.02
C ASN A 74 28.85 -6.32 -5.64
N TRP A 75 28.80 -7.59 -5.23
CA TRP A 75 29.37 -8.02 -3.95
C TRP A 75 30.83 -7.56 -3.81
N GLY A 76 31.14 -6.89 -2.69
CA GLY A 76 32.47 -6.37 -2.38
C GLY A 76 32.85 -5.05 -3.07
N LYS A 77 32.02 -4.48 -3.96
CA LYS A 77 32.30 -3.20 -4.65
C LYS A 77 31.78 -2.00 -3.85
N ILE A 78 32.59 -1.50 -2.92
CA ILE A 78 32.26 -0.40 -2.00
C ILE A 78 31.87 0.89 -2.76
N GLU A 79 32.47 1.15 -3.93
CA GLU A 79 32.16 2.29 -4.78
C GLU A 79 30.68 2.41 -5.19
N THR A 80 29.95 1.29 -5.23
CA THR A 80 28.53 1.28 -5.60
C THR A 80 27.60 1.70 -4.46
N LEU A 81 28.10 1.77 -3.22
CA LEU A 81 27.32 2.13 -2.04
C LEU A 81 26.99 3.63 -1.96
N GLY A 82 27.72 4.48 -2.69
CA GLY A 82 27.48 5.93 -2.74
C GLY A 82 26.35 6.34 -3.68
N THR A 83 25.82 5.40 -4.47
CA THR A 83 24.78 5.65 -5.47
C THR A 83 23.49 4.91 -5.16
N THR A 84 22.35 5.57 -5.35
CA THR A 84 21.03 4.94 -5.24
C THR A 84 20.83 3.92 -6.36
N ILE A 85 20.15 2.83 -6.04
CA ILE A 85 19.86 1.76 -6.98
C ILE A 85 18.57 2.11 -7.72
N GLU A 86 18.62 2.15 -9.04
CA GLU A 86 17.48 2.55 -9.89
C GLU A 86 16.19 1.80 -9.55
N SER A 87 16.29 0.48 -9.29
CA SER A 87 15.14 -0.33 -8.88
C SER A 87 14.49 0.17 -7.59
N PHE A 88 15.28 0.64 -6.62
CA PHE A 88 14.75 1.29 -5.42
C PHE A 88 14.35 2.75 -5.64
N ASN A 89 14.64 3.39 -6.77
CA ASN A 89 14.08 4.72 -7.02
C ASN A 89 12.66 4.60 -7.56
N ILE A 90 12.43 3.65 -8.49
CA ILE A 90 11.13 3.47 -9.15
C ILE A 90 10.07 2.75 -8.29
N HIS A 91 10.47 2.08 -7.19
CA HIS A 91 9.54 1.31 -6.34
C HIS A 91 8.41 2.18 -5.76
N ILE A 92 8.68 3.45 -5.49
CA ILE A 92 7.73 4.43 -4.94
C ILE A 92 6.53 4.63 -5.88
N LEU A 93 6.74 4.58 -7.20
CA LEU A 93 5.66 4.67 -8.19
C LEU A 93 4.69 3.50 -8.09
N PHE A 94 5.21 2.29 -7.87
CA PHE A 94 4.35 1.11 -7.74
C PHE A 94 3.50 1.18 -6.48
N ILE A 95 4.09 1.63 -5.37
CA ILE A 95 3.34 1.87 -4.13
C ILE A 95 2.28 2.94 -4.37
N GLY A 96 2.64 4.08 -4.96
CA GLY A 96 1.69 5.15 -5.30
C GLY A 96 0.54 4.68 -6.20
N ALA A 97 0.84 3.86 -7.21
CA ALA A 97 -0.15 3.27 -8.11
C ALA A 97 -1.10 2.29 -7.39
N ALA A 98 -0.57 1.41 -6.54
CA ALA A 98 -1.39 0.52 -5.73
C ALA A 98 -2.30 1.30 -4.76
N THR A 99 -1.74 2.33 -4.11
CA THR A 99 -2.45 3.20 -3.16
C THR A 99 -3.60 3.93 -3.83
N ILE A 100 -3.38 4.61 -4.96
CA ILE A 100 -4.46 5.37 -5.62
C ILE A 100 -5.59 4.47 -6.13
N LEU A 101 -5.29 3.26 -6.60
CA LEU A 101 -6.31 2.29 -7.00
C LEU A 101 -7.17 1.85 -5.81
N CYS A 102 -6.54 1.56 -4.67
CA CYS A 102 -7.24 1.14 -3.47
C CYS A 102 -8.03 2.30 -2.84
N GLN A 103 -7.44 3.50 -2.74
CA GLN A 103 -8.13 4.71 -2.27
C GLN A 103 -9.31 5.04 -3.19
N GLY A 104 -9.15 4.96 -4.51
CA GLY A 104 -10.23 5.17 -5.48
C GLY A 104 -11.41 4.22 -5.24
N PHE A 105 -11.15 2.94 -4.96
CA PHE A 105 -12.19 1.99 -4.60
C PHE A 105 -12.94 2.40 -3.32
N PHE A 106 -12.23 2.78 -2.25
CA PHE A 106 -12.88 3.18 -1.00
C PHE A 106 -13.60 4.53 -1.11
N ILE A 107 -13.03 5.50 -1.82
CA ILE A 107 -13.67 6.79 -2.12
C ILE A 107 -14.97 6.58 -2.90
N TYR A 108 -14.98 5.70 -3.91
CA TYR A 108 -16.21 5.35 -4.62
C TYR A 108 -17.30 4.81 -3.67
N ARG A 109 -16.91 4.04 -2.66
CA ARG A 109 -17.86 3.53 -1.65
C ARG A 109 -18.35 4.66 -0.74
N VAL A 110 -17.47 5.56 -0.29
CA VAL A 110 -17.88 6.76 0.46
C VAL A 110 -18.88 7.56 -0.37
N TYR A 111 -18.62 7.78 -1.66
CA TYR A 111 -19.55 8.45 -2.57
C TYR A 111 -20.92 7.74 -2.62
N ALA A 112 -20.93 6.43 -2.79
CA ALA A 112 -22.16 5.65 -2.88
C ALA A 112 -22.99 5.70 -1.58
N PHE A 113 -22.35 5.58 -0.41
CA PHE A 113 -23.05 5.58 0.88
C PHE A 113 -23.38 6.98 1.40
N SER A 114 -22.66 8.01 0.97
CA SER A 114 -22.92 9.42 1.33
C SER A 114 -24.08 10.07 0.56
N LYS A 115 -24.98 9.26 -0.04
CA LYS A 115 -26.05 9.71 -0.94
C LYS A 115 -25.50 10.52 -2.13
N LYS A 116 -24.38 10.08 -2.71
CA LYS A 116 -23.71 10.71 -3.86
C LYS A 116 -23.17 12.11 -3.57
N ASN A 117 -22.57 12.33 -2.39
CA ASN A 117 -21.93 13.60 -2.09
C ASN A 117 -20.67 13.81 -2.95
N TRP A 118 -20.85 14.53 -4.06
CA TRP A 118 -19.79 14.80 -5.04
C TRP A 118 -18.68 15.70 -4.49
N LEU A 119 -19.02 16.64 -3.59
CA LEU A 119 -18.02 17.55 -3.01
C LEU A 119 -17.04 16.78 -2.13
N LEU A 120 -17.57 15.97 -1.20
CA LEU A 120 -16.74 15.15 -0.31
C LEU A 120 -15.85 14.19 -1.10
N SER A 121 -16.43 13.50 -2.08
CA SER A 121 -15.71 12.52 -2.88
C SER A 121 -14.68 13.17 -3.79
N GLY A 122 -14.97 14.37 -4.30
CA GLY A 122 -14.03 15.19 -5.06
C GLY A 122 -12.84 15.66 -4.22
N LEU A 123 -13.07 16.10 -2.99
CA LEU A 123 -12.01 16.50 -2.05
C LEU A 123 -11.08 15.33 -1.72
N LEU A 124 -11.63 14.14 -1.41
CA LEU A 124 -10.83 12.95 -1.16
C LEU A 124 -10.03 12.51 -2.40
N SER A 125 -10.64 12.61 -3.59
CA SER A 125 -9.98 12.25 -4.85
C SER A 125 -8.83 13.22 -5.16
N LEU A 126 -9.02 14.53 -4.92
CA LEU A 126 -7.99 15.54 -5.10
C LEU A 126 -6.80 15.28 -4.15
N ALA A 127 -7.07 14.94 -2.88
CA ALA A 127 -6.03 14.58 -1.93
C ALA A 127 -5.27 13.30 -2.35
N ALA A 128 -5.97 12.29 -2.88
CA ALA A 128 -5.35 11.07 -3.40
C ALA A 128 -4.44 11.37 -4.61
N LEU A 129 -4.89 12.21 -5.54
CA LEU A 129 -4.10 12.66 -6.69
C LEU A 129 -2.89 13.50 -6.28
N ALA A 130 -3.03 14.35 -5.26
CA ALA A 130 -1.91 15.12 -4.71
C ALA A 130 -0.83 14.18 -4.13
N ASN A 131 -1.22 13.15 -3.38
CA ASN A 131 -0.28 12.13 -2.89
C ASN A 131 0.41 11.38 -4.02
N LEU A 132 -0.30 11.02 -5.09
CA LEU A 132 0.32 10.40 -6.26
C LEU A 132 1.31 11.35 -6.94
N GLY A 133 0.96 12.64 -7.08
CA GLY A 133 1.85 13.66 -7.61
C GLY A 133 3.14 13.80 -6.80
N LEU A 134 3.05 13.75 -5.47
CA LEU A 134 4.22 13.74 -4.59
C LEU A 134 5.07 12.48 -4.76
N ALA A 135 4.47 11.30 -4.89
CA ALA A 135 5.17 10.05 -5.16
C ALA A 135 5.93 10.08 -6.50
N VAL A 136 5.31 10.64 -7.55
CA VAL A 136 5.94 10.85 -8.86
C VAL A 136 7.10 11.83 -8.75
N TRP A 137 6.88 12.99 -8.12
CA TRP A 137 7.93 14.00 -7.91
C TRP A 137 9.13 13.41 -7.17
N LEU A 138 8.88 12.68 -6.08
CA LEU A 138 9.92 12.05 -5.28
C LEU A 138 10.72 11.02 -6.10
N THR A 139 10.03 10.20 -6.89
CA THR A 139 10.69 9.23 -7.78
C THR A 139 11.58 9.92 -8.81
N VAL A 140 11.10 11.01 -9.43
CA VAL A 140 11.89 11.77 -10.41
C VAL A 140 13.13 12.36 -9.75
N ARG A 141 13.00 12.95 -8.54
CA ARG A 141 14.14 13.52 -7.80
C ARG A 141 15.20 12.46 -7.49
N LEU A 142 14.80 11.29 -6.99
CA LEU A 142 15.71 10.18 -6.69
C LEU A 142 16.34 9.55 -7.94
N THR A 143 15.69 9.65 -9.10
CA THR A 143 16.20 9.09 -10.36
C THR A 143 17.19 10.04 -11.04
N VAL A 144 16.97 11.35 -10.93
CA VAL A 144 17.84 12.40 -11.48
C VAL A 144 19.09 12.60 -10.62
N ASP A 145 18.92 12.72 -9.29
CA ASP A 145 20.04 12.78 -8.35
C ASP A 145 20.17 11.42 -7.66
N ARG A 146 21.14 10.65 -8.13
CA ARG A 146 21.41 9.29 -7.65
C ARG A 146 22.40 9.27 -6.50
N SER A 147 22.81 10.41 -5.96
CA SER A 147 23.64 10.42 -4.76
C SER A 147 22.84 9.94 -3.56
N VAL A 148 23.42 9.06 -2.73
CA VAL A 148 22.79 8.69 -1.45
C VAL A 148 22.66 9.91 -0.52
N ALA A 149 23.50 10.94 -0.69
CA ALA A 149 23.37 12.20 0.04
C ALA A 149 22.05 12.94 -0.25
N VAL A 150 21.36 12.61 -1.35
CA VAL A 150 20.05 13.22 -1.65
C VAL A 150 19.03 12.90 -0.56
N PHE A 151 19.16 11.79 0.16
CA PHE A 151 18.26 11.41 1.26
C PHE A 151 18.29 12.43 2.41
N ASP A 152 19.42 13.09 2.67
CA ASP A 152 19.53 14.15 3.69
C ASP A 152 18.68 15.38 3.32
N THR A 153 18.56 15.66 2.02
CA THR A 153 17.77 16.78 1.52
C THR A 153 16.28 16.44 1.37
N ILE A 154 15.99 15.19 1.03
CA ILE A 154 14.64 14.73 0.71
C ILE A 154 13.87 14.31 1.96
N GLY A 155 14.52 13.74 2.96
CA GLY A 155 13.80 13.18 4.09
C GLY A 155 12.94 14.19 4.88
N PRO A 156 13.33 15.46 5.08
CA PRO A 156 12.44 16.50 5.61
C PRO A 156 11.18 16.74 4.76
N THR A 157 11.26 16.52 3.44
CA THR A 157 10.11 16.62 2.51
C THR A 157 9.28 15.32 2.43
N ALA A 158 9.87 14.17 2.74
CA ALA A 158 9.17 12.89 2.76
C ALA A 158 8.23 12.75 3.96
N ILE A 159 8.56 13.35 5.11
CA ILE A 159 7.72 13.32 6.33
C ILE A 159 6.32 13.93 6.09
N PRO A 160 6.19 15.16 5.56
CA PRO A 160 4.87 15.72 5.20
C PRO A 160 4.10 14.84 4.22
N MET A 161 4.77 14.26 3.22
CA MET A 161 4.15 13.39 2.22
C MET A 161 3.49 12.17 2.86
N PHE A 162 4.22 11.44 3.70
CA PHE A 162 3.68 10.28 4.42
C PHE A 162 2.56 10.67 5.39
N SER A 163 2.67 11.85 6.01
CA SER A 163 1.67 12.36 6.95
C SER A 163 0.34 12.68 6.25
N ILE A 164 0.38 13.30 5.06
CA ILE A 164 -0.80 13.58 4.24
C ILE A 164 -1.44 12.27 3.77
N GLY A 165 -0.64 11.30 3.34
CA GLY A 165 -1.10 9.95 3.00
C GLY A 165 -1.83 9.25 4.14
N ALA A 166 -1.21 9.20 5.32
CA ALA A 166 -1.81 8.59 6.51
C ALA A 166 -3.09 9.32 6.95
N GLY A 167 -3.09 10.66 6.92
CA GLY A 167 -4.27 11.46 7.24
C GLY A 167 -5.44 11.18 6.30
N LEU A 168 -5.17 11.05 5.00
CA LEU A 168 -6.18 10.69 4.00
C LEU A 168 -6.78 9.31 4.26
N ASP A 169 -5.94 8.31 4.57
CA ASP A 169 -6.41 6.96 4.90
C ASP A 169 -7.31 6.93 6.12
N VAL A 170 -6.91 7.63 7.18
CA VAL A 170 -7.71 7.75 8.41
C VAL A 170 -9.04 8.44 8.10
N ALA A 171 -9.03 9.50 7.30
CA ALA A 171 -10.25 10.19 6.89
C ALA A 171 -11.20 9.27 6.08
N ILE A 172 -10.66 8.55 5.08
CA ILE A 172 -11.44 7.59 4.29
C ILE A 172 -12.01 6.49 5.19
N ALA A 173 -11.23 5.97 6.13
CA ALA A 173 -11.66 4.95 7.07
C ALA A 173 -12.81 5.44 7.96
N ILE A 174 -12.64 6.59 8.60
CA ILE A 174 -13.66 7.21 9.46
C ILE A 174 -14.96 7.44 8.69
N LEU A 175 -14.86 8.02 7.49
CA LEU A 175 -16.02 8.29 6.64
C LEU A 175 -16.71 7.01 6.19
N MET A 176 -15.95 6.00 5.78
CA MET A 176 -16.48 4.68 5.45
C MET A 176 -17.24 4.08 6.62
N VAL A 177 -16.67 4.11 7.83
CA VAL A 177 -17.32 3.59 9.04
C VAL A 177 -18.60 4.37 9.35
N TYR A 178 -18.54 5.70 9.34
CA TYR A 178 -19.67 6.57 9.60
C TYR A 178 -20.84 6.30 8.65
N TYR A 179 -20.59 6.33 7.33
CA TYR A 179 -21.66 6.13 6.35
C TYR A 179 -22.18 4.69 6.31
N LEU A 180 -21.33 3.70 6.58
CA LEU A 180 -21.75 2.31 6.73
C LEU A 180 -22.66 2.13 7.97
N GLN A 181 -22.35 2.79 9.09
CA GLN A 181 -23.20 2.76 10.28
C GLN A 181 -24.55 3.43 10.05
N GLN A 182 -24.59 4.56 9.33
CA GLN A 182 -25.85 5.20 8.95
C GLN A 182 -26.69 4.39 7.97
N GLY A 183 -26.05 3.60 7.12
CA GLY A 183 -26.71 2.69 6.18
C GLY A 183 -27.27 1.42 6.81
N ARG A 184 -27.19 1.26 8.14
CA ARG A 184 -27.80 0.12 8.84
C ARG A 184 -29.31 0.15 8.66
N THR A 185 -29.84 -1.04 8.39
CA THR A 185 -31.25 -1.21 8.01
C THR A 185 -32.12 -1.74 9.15
N GLY A 186 -31.49 -2.13 10.28
CA GLY A 186 -32.15 -2.81 11.39
C GLY A 186 -32.32 -4.32 11.18
N PHE A 187 -32.06 -4.82 9.97
CA PHE A 187 -32.00 -6.26 9.71
C PHE A 187 -30.65 -6.83 10.15
N ALA A 188 -30.68 -7.72 11.15
CA ALA A 188 -29.48 -8.36 11.74
C ALA A 188 -28.50 -8.91 10.69
N ARG A 189 -29.04 -9.41 9.58
CA ARG A 189 -28.30 -9.99 8.46
C ARG A 189 -27.48 -8.94 7.68
N THR A 190 -28.08 -7.81 7.34
CA THR A 190 -27.42 -6.70 6.62
C THR A 190 -26.45 -5.97 7.56
N ASP A 191 -26.84 -5.77 8.80
CA ASP A 191 -26.03 -5.05 9.78
C ASP A 191 -24.78 -5.84 10.20
N PHE A 192 -24.83 -7.18 10.17
CA PHE A 192 -23.64 -8.03 10.33
C PHE A 192 -22.61 -7.81 9.20
N VAL A 193 -23.07 -7.66 7.96
CA VAL A 193 -22.20 -7.38 6.79
C VAL A 193 -21.50 -6.05 6.96
N VAL A 194 -22.28 -5.03 7.27
CA VAL A 194 -21.81 -3.68 7.55
C VAL A 194 -20.71 -3.75 8.62
N THR A 195 -20.94 -4.49 9.70
CA THR A 195 -19.98 -4.67 10.80
C THR A 195 -18.69 -5.37 10.35
N ARG A 196 -18.76 -6.41 9.53
CA ARG A 196 -17.58 -7.10 9.02
C ARG A 196 -16.76 -6.22 8.08
N ILE A 197 -17.42 -5.50 7.18
CA ILE A 197 -16.75 -4.55 6.29
C ILE A 197 -16.05 -3.46 7.11
N ILE A 198 -16.72 -2.91 8.12
CA ILE A 198 -16.13 -1.95 9.06
C ILE A 198 -14.88 -2.54 9.71
N GLN A 199 -14.94 -3.77 10.24
CA GLN A 199 -13.78 -4.42 10.86
C GLN A 199 -12.59 -4.56 9.91
N TYR A 200 -12.81 -4.99 8.66
CA TYR A 200 -11.73 -5.11 7.67
C TYR A 200 -11.14 -3.75 7.28
N VAL A 201 -11.99 -2.75 7.04
CA VAL A 201 -11.54 -1.38 6.71
C VAL A 201 -10.73 -0.80 7.87
N VAL A 202 -11.23 -0.89 9.10
CA VAL A 202 -10.54 -0.37 10.29
C VAL A 202 -9.23 -1.10 10.54
N SER A 203 -9.24 -2.44 10.53
CA SER A 203 -8.02 -3.23 10.74
C SER A 203 -6.94 -2.90 9.72
N THR A 204 -7.35 -2.64 8.47
CA THR A 204 -6.43 -2.26 7.40
C THR A 204 -5.88 -0.87 7.61
N SER A 205 -6.76 0.12 7.77
CA SER A 205 -6.34 1.52 7.88
C SER A 205 -5.48 1.74 9.13
N LEU A 206 -5.72 0.98 10.20
CA LEU A 206 -4.82 0.93 11.35
C LEU A 206 -3.46 0.31 10.97
N ALA A 207 -3.43 -0.81 10.26
CA ALA A 207 -2.19 -1.44 9.83
C ALA A 207 -1.37 -0.53 8.90
N THR A 208 -1.98 0.13 7.91
CA THR A 208 -1.30 1.10 7.02
C THR A 208 -0.80 2.32 7.80
N SER A 209 -1.59 2.82 8.75
CA SER A 209 -1.21 3.95 9.61
C SER A 209 -0.05 3.60 10.54
N ILE A 210 -0.05 2.40 11.13
CA ILE A 210 1.06 1.89 11.95
C ILE A 210 2.32 1.78 11.11
N LEU A 211 2.25 1.17 9.92
CA LEU A 211 3.41 1.06 9.03
C LEU A 211 3.94 2.44 8.61
N ALA A 212 3.06 3.37 8.24
CA ALA A 212 3.46 4.73 7.89
C ALA A 212 4.13 5.45 9.06
N LEU A 213 3.55 5.36 10.26
CA LEU A 213 4.13 5.96 11.47
C LEU A 213 5.46 5.31 11.83
N SER A 214 5.57 3.98 11.74
CA SER A 214 6.82 3.25 11.95
C SER A 214 7.91 3.66 10.95
N SER A 215 7.57 3.88 9.68
CA SER A 215 8.51 4.43 8.69
C SER A 215 8.99 5.83 9.08
N VAL A 216 8.08 6.73 9.50
CA VAL A 216 8.44 8.09 9.93
C VAL A 216 9.32 8.07 11.18
N VAL A 217 8.97 7.26 12.17
CA VAL A 217 9.75 7.10 13.42
C VAL A 217 11.13 6.50 13.11
N ALA A 218 11.21 5.46 12.27
CA ALA A 218 12.48 4.86 11.88
C ALA A 218 13.40 5.89 11.18
N TYR A 219 12.85 6.72 10.29
CA TYR A 219 13.59 7.81 9.65
C TYR A 219 14.05 8.86 10.67
N ALA A 220 13.18 9.25 11.61
CA ALA A 220 13.49 10.27 12.62
C ALA A 220 14.58 9.81 13.62
N ILE A 221 14.63 8.51 13.94
CA ILE A 221 15.66 7.96 14.84
C ILE A 221 17.02 7.91 14.14
N ASN A 222 17.08 7.38 12.93
CA ASN A 222 18.33 7.31 12.18
C ASN A 222 18.08 7.34 10.66
N PRO A 223 18.26 8.50 10.00
CA PRO A 223 18.01 8.64 8.56
C PRO A 223 19.00 7.84 7.70
N ASN A 224 20.16 7.49 8.25
CA ASN A 224 21.18 6.68 7.57
C ASN A 224 20.86 5.17 7.57
N HIS A 225 19.89 4.73 8.36
CA HIS A 225 19.42 3.34 8.35
C HIS A 225 18.25 3.17 7.40
N PHE A 226 18.28 2.16 6.53
CA PHE A 226 17.23 1.95 5.52
C PHE A 226 16.01 1.18 6.04
N ALA A 227 15.83 1.12 7.36
CA ALA A 227 14.68 0.48 7.99
C ALA A 227 13.35 1.13 7.57
N TYR A 228 13.31 2.46 7.40
CA TYR A 228 12.10 3.16 6.96
C TYR A 228 11.66 2.73 5.55
N ILE A 229 12.62 2.50 4.64
CA ILE A 229 12.39 2.01 3.28
C ILE A 229 11.88 0.55 3.32
N ALA A 230 12.50 -0.28 4.16
CA ALA A 230 12.10 -1.68 4.33
C ALA A 230 10.63 -1.82 4.79
N ILE A 231 10.21 -0.98 5.74
CA ILE A 231 8.80 -0.89 6.17
C ILE A 231 7.92 -0.41 5.01
N HIS A 232 8.41 0.55 4.23
CA HIS A 232 7.68 1.14 3.11
C HIS A 232 7.37 0.12 1.99
N PHE A 233 8.26 -0.85 1.72
CA PHE A 233 8.02 -1.91 0.73
C PHE A 233 6.70 -2.68 0.94
N SER A 234 6.26 -2.83 2.19
CA SER A 234 5.03 -3.54 2.55
C SER A 234 3.78 -2.66 2.48
N LEU A 235 3.92 -1.33 2.39
CA LEU A 235 2.82 -0.39 2.52
C LEU A 235 1.80 -0.54 1.38
N GLY A 236 2.27 -0.58 0.11
CA GLY A 236 1.41 -0.85 -1.05
C GLY A 236 0.62 -2.15 -0.90
N ARG A 237 1.29 -3.23 -0.49
CA ARG A 237 0.68 -4.56 -0.30
C ARG A 237 -0.39 -4.60 0.77
N MET A 238 -0.27 -3.76 1.79
CA MET A 238 -1.28 -3.71 2.85
C MET A 238 -2.60 -3.16 2.30
N TYR A 239 -2.55 -2.16 1.41
CA TYR A 239 -3.76 -1.68 0.71
C TYR A 239 -4.38 -2.75 -0.18
N THR A 240 -3.56 -3.44 -0.97
CA THR A 240 -4.05 -4.42 -1.95
C THR A 240 -4.64 -5.64 -1.26
N ASN A 241 -3.98 -6.16 -0.21
CA ASN A 241 -4.49 -7.26 0.61
C ASN A 241 -5.80 -6.87 1.28
N ALA A 242 -5.93 -5.63 1.74
CA ALA A 242 -7.16 -5.19 2.36
C ALA A 242 -8.33 -5.00 1.39
N LEU A 243 -8.04 -4.51 0.19
CA LEU A 243 -9.01 -4.43 -0.89
C LEU A 243 -9.59 -5.82 -1.17
N LEU A 244 -8.71 -6.82 -1.36
CA LEU A 244 -9.13 -8.19 -1.65
C LEU A 244 -9.80 -8.86 -0.44
N ALA A 245 -9.32 -8.63 0.78
CA ALA A 245 -9.96 -9.12 2.00
C ALA A 245 -11.40 -8.58 2.12
N THR A 246 -11.59 -7.29 1.81
CA THR A 246 -12.90 -6.66 1.77
C THR A 246 -13.81 -7.30 0.73
N LEU A 247 -13.30 -7.55 -0.48
CA LEU A 247 -14.06 -8.23 -1.55
C LEU A 247 -14.42 -9.68 -1.17
N ASN A 248 -13.47 -10.41 -0.61
CA ASN A 248 -13.61 -11.82 -0.22
C ASN A 248 -14.49 -12.03 1.00
N SER A 249 -14.63 -11.03 1.88
CA SER A 249 -15.56 -11.08 3.01
C SER A 249 -17.02 -11.33 2.58
N ARG A 250 -17.38 -10.97 1.34
CA ARG A 250 -18.69 -11.24 0.74
C ARG A 250 -18.97 -12.73 0.53
N ARG A 251 -17.95 -13.60 0.52
CA ARG A 251 -18.13 -15.06 0.40
C ARG A 251 -18.80 -15.63 1.65
N GLN A 252 -18.27 -15.27 2.82
CA GLN A 252 -18.84 -15.66 4.12
C GLN A 252 -20.26 -15.12 4.29
N LEU A 253 -20.53 -13.97 3.67
CA LEU A 253 -21.88 -13.46 3.58
C LEU A 253 -22.75 -14.39 2.73
N ARG A 254 -22.42 -14.63 1.45
CA ARG A 254 -23.23 -15.48 0.55
C ARG A 254 -23.55 -16.85 1.14
N SER A 255 -22.57 -17.49 1.78
CA SER A 255 -22.79 -18.80 2.42
C SER A 255 -23.80 -18.74 3.57
N ARG A 256 -23.75 -17.71 4.43
CA ARG A 256 -24.76 -17.47 5.47
C ARG A 256 -26.09 -16.97 4.92
N LEU A 257 -26.08 -16.41 3.70
CA LEU A 257 -27.31 -15.98 3.06
C LEU A 257 -28.09 -17.15 2.40
N GLY A 258 -27.50 -18.34 2.28
CA GLY A 258 -28.10 -19.44 1.50
C GLY A 258 -28.23 -19.13 0.01
N VAL A 259 -27.62 -18.04 -0.47
CA VAL A 259 -27.60 -17.65 -1.88
C VAL A 259 -26.31 -18.23 -2.46
N VAL A 260 -26.38 -19.51 -2.84
CA VAL A 260 -25.36 -20.17 -3.64
C VAL A 260 -25.77 -19.98 -5.10
N GLY A 261 -25.11 -19.07 -5.80
CA GLY A 261 -25.33 -18.73 -7.21
C GLY A 261 -24.32 -17.71 -7.71
#